data_AF-B3RYM2-F1
#
_entry.id   AF-B3RYM2-F1
#
_cell.length_a   1.000
_cell.length_b   1.000
_cell.length_c   1.000
_cell.angle_alpha   90.00
_cell.angle_beta   90.00
_cell.angle_gamma   90.00
#
_symmetry.space_group_name_H-M   'P 1'
#
loop_
_entity.id
_entity.type
_entity.pdbx_description
1 polymer ?
#
loop_
_entity_poly.entity_id
_entity_poly.type
_entity_poly.pdbx_seq_one_letter_code
_entity_poly.pdbx_strand_id
1 'polypeptide(L)'
;MASTKWGSALKKAAAESRAQELTSGINLAGLDTATPELCLKLIRQPSVQNFTALKNFLSRCQQTWMIQFLEIEGLNVILEVLEILCDRGISSVIDAFIQLECVNCVKAIMNSSAGINYIINHRESSRMLVKAFDSGSVMVKKQVVELLSAVSVYSDEGYDMVLDSLQTFKEEYQEKSRFSAIVDELREAEVISYQVAVLALINCLIIAAADFDQRIMIRNEFISLGLLDVLTKLR
;
A
#
# COMPACT_ATOMS: atom_id res chain seq x y z
N MET A 1 -18.02 42.80 9.43
CA MET A 1 -17.22 41.74 8.80
C MET A 1 -15.73 41.87 9.16
N ALA A 2 -15.32 41.51 10.38
CA ALA A 2 -13.88 41.54 10.76
C ALA A 2 -13.45 40.54 11.84
N SER A 3 -14.36 39.76 12.45
CA SER A 3 -14.04 38.94 13.64
C SER A 3 -13.53 37.51 13.33
N THR A 4 -13.78 36.98 12.12
CA THR A 4 -13.49 35.57 11.78
C THR A 4 -12.06 35.30 11.30
N LYS A 5 -11.33 36.34 10.86
CA LYS A 5 -10.02 36.18 10.20
C LYS A 5 -8.85 36.02 11.20
N TRP A 6 -9.00 36.56 12.41
CA TRP A 6 -7.98 36.51 13.46
C TRP A 6 -8.00 35.19 14.25
N GLY A 7 -9.19 34.62 14.47
CA GLY A 7 -9.35 33.33 15.14
C GLY A 7 -8.84 32.13 14.32
N SER A 8 -8.91 32.20 12.98
CA SER A 8 -8.34 31.17 12.10
C SER A 8 -6.82 31.30 11.97
N ALA A 9 -6.29 32.52 11.92
CA ALA A 9 -4.85 32.77 11.90
C ALA A 9 -4.16 32.33 13.20
N LEU A 10 -4.79 32.56 14.37
CA LEU A 10 -4.27 32.09 15.67
C LEU A 10 -4.34 30.56 15.81
N LYS A 11 -5.40 29.91 15.30
CA LYS A 11 -5.48 28.44 15.26
C LYS A 11 -4.46 27.83 14.30
N LYS A 12 -4.20 28.48 13.17
CA LYS A 12 -3.17 28.06 12.20
C LYS A 12 -1.76 28.24 12.76
N ALA A 13 -1.47 29.39 13.38
CA ALA A 13 -0.20 29.64 14.05
C ALA A 13 0.03 28.72 15.26
N ALA A 14 -1.02 28.38 16.02
CA ALA A 14 -0.93 27.40 17.10
C ALA A 14 -0.74 25.96 16.59
N ALA A 15 -1.35 25.61 15.45
CA ALA A 15 -1.12 24.33 14.78
C ALA A 15 0.29 24.24 14.17
N GLU A 16 0.80 25.34 13.61
CA GLU A 16 2.16 25.46 13.06
C GLU A 16 3.23 25.48 14.18
N SER A 17 2.97 26.16 15.29
CA SER A 17 3.84 26.14 16.50
C SER A 17 3.84 24.76 17.16
N ARG A 18 2.69 24.08 17.21
CA ARG A 18 2.59 22.70 17.71
C ARG A 18 3.26 21.71 16.75
N ALA A 19 3.15 21.92 15.44
CA ALA A 19 3.89 21.16 14.43
C ALA A 19 5.42 21.39 14.55
N GLN A 20 5.86 22.62 14.85
CA GLN A 20 7.28 22.95 15.10
C GLN A 20 7.80 22.41 16.43
N GLU A 21 6.98 22.31 17.47
CA GLU A 21 7.33 21.63 18.72
C GLU A 21 7.38 20.10 18.54
N LEU A 22 6.55 19.51 17.67
CA LEU A 22 6.52 18.07 17.38
C LEU A 22 7.62 17.61 16.39
N THR A 23 8.20 18.52 15.60
CA THR A 23 9.41 18.25 14.81
C THR A 23 10.69 18.33 15.64
N SER A 24 10.60 18.74 16.91
CA SER A 24 11.72 18.71 17.84
C SER A 24 12.00 17.27 18.31
N GLY A 25 12.76 16.54 17.49
CA GLY A 25 13.67 15.49 17.95
C GLY A 25 13.05 14.19 18.44
N ILE A 26 12.35 13.45 17.58
CA ILE A 26 12.35 11.99 17.74
C ILE A 26 13.75 11.52 17.36
N ASN A 27 14.52 11.07 18.36
CA ASN A 27 15.88 10.58 18.13
C ASN A 27 15.83 9.26 17.37
N LEU A 28 15.90 9.34 16.03
CA LEU A 28 15.90 8.21 15.11
C LEU A 28 17.09 7.25 15.33
N ALA A 29 18.14 7.66 16.05
CA ALA A 29 19.28 6.82 16.36
C ALA A 29 19.00 5.73 17.41
N GLY A 30 17.85 5.78 18.10
CA GLY A 30 17.44 4.79 19.11
C GLY A 30 16.52 3.68 18.60
N LEU A 31 16.19 3.66 17.30
CA LEU A 31 15.26 2.67 16.75
C LEU A 31 15.78 1.24 16.82
N ASP A 32 17.11 1.02 16.86
CA ASP A 32 17.70 -0.32 16.95
C ASP A 32 17.32 -1.08 18.23
N THR A 33 16.84 -0.37 19.24
CA THR A 33 16.29 -0.92 20.49
C THR A 33 14.82 -0.55 20.69
N ALA A 34 14.11 -0.09 19.65
CA ALA A 34 12.73 0.33 19.78
C ALA A 34 11.81 -0.86 20.06
N THR A 35 10.85 -0.65 20.96
CA THR A 35 9.79 -1.63 21.19
C THR A 35 8.69 -1.50 20.13
N PRO A 36 7.96 -2.58 19.84
CA PRO A 36 6.80 -2.55 18.95
C PRO A 36 5.80 -1.42 19.25
N GLU A 37 5.53 -1.14 20.53
CA GLU A 37 4.58 -0.09 20.96
C GLU A 37 5.11 1.32 20.69
N LEU A 38 6.42 1.52 20.74
CA LEU A 38 7.02 2.79 20.38
C LEU A 38 6.86 3.04 18.87
N CYS A 39 7.07 2.02 18.04
CA CYS A 39 6.83 2.09 16.60
C CYS A 39 5.37 2.46 16.28
N LEU A 40 4.39 1.88 16.99
CA LEU A 40 2.98 2.25 16.85
C LEU A 40 2.70 3.74 17.13
N LYS A 41 3.38 4.32 18.14
CA LYS A 41 3.25 5.76 18.43
C LYS A 41 3.81 6.62 17.30
N LEU A 42 4.92 6.19 16.67
CA LEU A 42 5.51 6.89 15.53
C LEU A 42 4.61 6.83 14.30
N ILE A 43 3.98 5.69 14.03
CA ILE A 43 3.04 5.50 12.92
C ILE A 43 1.86 6.47 13.01
N ARG A 44 1.38 6.73 14.24
CA ARG A 44 0.29 7.69 14.51
C ARG A 44 0.69 9.16 14.36
N GLN A 45 1.95 9.44 14.03
CA GLN A 45 2.46 10.77 13.71
C GLN A 45 3.05 10.77 12.30
N PRO A 46 2.22 10.77 11.24
CA PRO A 46 2.68 10.64 9.86
C PRO A 46 3.65 11.75 9.47
N SER A 47 4.88 11.38 9.14
CA SER A 47 5.90 12.26 8.54
C SER A 47 6.87 11.42 7.72
N VAL A 48 7.54 12.06 6.76
CA VAL A 48 8.54 11.40 5.91
C VAL A 48 9.65 10.81 6.78
N GLN A 49 10.11 11.56 7.78
CA GLN A 49 11.17 11.15 8.69
C GLN A 49 10.78 9.92 9.51
N ASN A 50 9.57 9.92 10.09
CA ASN A 50 9.10 8.81 10.93
C ASN A 50 8.97 7.52 10.11
N PHE A 51 8.34 7.58 8.94
CA PHE A 51 8.20 6.40 8.09
C PHE A 51 9.53 5.94 7.49
N THR A 52 10.41 6.86 7.07
CA THR A 52 11.75 6.49 6.57
C THR A 52 12.53 5.71 7.63
N ALA A 53 12.53 6.21 8.87
CA ALA A 53 13.26 5.57 9.95
C ALA A 53 12.63 4.22 10.34
N LEU A 54 11.31 4.16 10.40
CA LEU A 54 10.57 2.92 10.65
C LEU A 54 10.86 1.88 9.57
N LYS A 55 10.76 2.22 8.29
CA LYS A 55 11.10 1.35 7.15
C LYS A 55 12.52 0.78 7.29
N ASN A 56 13.50 1.65 7.56
CA ASN A 56 14.89 1.23 7.69
C ASN A 56 15.07 0.23 8.85
N PHE A 57 14.39 0.45 9.97
CA PHE A 57 14.38 -0.47 11.10
C PHE A 57 13.68 -1.80 10.76
N LEU A 58 12.46 -1.75 10.21
CA LEU A 58 11.68 -2.94 9.82
C LEU A 58 12.43 -3.83 8.82
N SER A 59 13.22 -3.23 7.94
CA SER A 59 14.01 -3.97 6.93
C SER A 59 15.16 -4.79 7.52
N ARG A 60 15.53 -4.55 8.79
CA ARG A 60 16.71 -5.15 9.44
C ARG A 60 16.43 -5.70 10.83
N CYS A 61 15.19 -5.62 11.31
CA CYS A 61 14.82 -6.12 12.63
C CYS A 61 14.89 -7.65 12.67
N GLN A 62 15.03 -8.20 13.88
CA GLN A 62 15.07 -9.65 14.07
C GLN A 62 13.67 -10.26 13.82
N GLN A 63 13.64 -11.51 13.37
CA GLN A 63 12.39 -12.22 13.10
C GLN A 63 11.47 -12.29 14.34
N THR A 64 12.03 -12.49 15.53
CA THR A 64 11.29 -12.49 16.80
C THR A 64 10.60 -11.16 17.06
N TRP A 65 11.28 -10.04 16.80
CA TRP A 65 10.71 -8.71 16.92
C TRP A 65 9.58 -8.49 15.91
N MET A 66 9.79 -8.92 14.65
CA MET A 66 8.75 -8.81 13.61
C MET A 66 7.48 -9.55 14.00
N ILE A 67 7.60 -10.76 14.54
CA ILE A 67 6.46 -11.54 15.03
C ILE A 67 5.73 -10.79 16.14
N GLN A 68 6.44 -10.27 17.14
CA GLN A 68 5.83 -9.47 18.22
C GLN A 68 5.11 -8.22 17.70
N PHE A 69 5.67 -7.55 16.70
CA PHE A 69 5.04 -6.39 16.08
C PHE A 69 3.75 -6.77 15.33
N LEU A 70 3.74 -7.92 14.66
CA LEU A 70 2.55 -8.44 13.99
C LEU A 70 1.48 -8.92 14.99
N GLU A 71 1.87 -9.53 16.11
CA GLU A 71 0.97 -9.97 17.19
C GLU A 71 0.17 -8.82 17.81
N ILE A 72 0.74 -7.60 17.82
CA ILE A 72 0.06 -6.38 18.27
C ILE A 72 -0.61 -5.59 17.13
N GLU A 73 -0.89 -6.25 16.00
CA GLU A 73 -1.55 -5.69 14.82
C GLU A 73 -0.79 -4.52 14.17
N GLY A 74 0.54 -4.50 14.33
CA GLY A 74 1.37 -3.40 13.85
C GLY A 74 1.27 -3.14 12.35
N LEU A 75 1.10 -4.20 11.54
CA LEU A 75 0.89 -4.06 10.10
C LEU A 75 -0.48 -3.46 9.76
N ASN A 76 -1.55 -3.84 10.49
CA ASN A 76 -2.89 -3.30 10.28
C ASN A 76 -2.91 -1.80 10.55
N VAL A 77 -2.28 -1.35 11.64
CA VAL A 77 -2.18 0.07 11.96
C VAL A 77 -1.44 0.86 10.86
N ILE A 78 -0.41 0.28 10.23
CA ILE A 78 0.27 0.94 9.10
C ILE A 78 -0.68 1.03 7.89
N LEU A 79 -1.40 -0.04 7.58
CA LEU A 79 -2.35 -0.09 6.46
C LEU A 79 -3.53 0.87 6.65
N GLU A 80 -4.10 0.96 7.86
CA GLU A 80 -5.14 1.94 8.21
C GLU A 80 -4.63 3.37 8.01
N VAL A 81 -3.39 3.65 8.43
CA VAL A 81 -2.79 4.97 8.22
C VAL A 81 -2.55 5.23 6.74
N LEU A 82 -2.14 4.22 5.96
CA LEU A 82 -1.99 4.34 4.51
C LEU A 82 -3.34 4.66 3.83
N GLU A 83 -4.43 3.98 4.21
CA GLU A 83 -5.78 4.24 3.72
C GLU A 83 -6.19 5.69 4.01
N ILE A 84 -6.05 6.14 5.27
CA ILE A 84 -6.35 7.53 5.66
C ILE A 84 -5.51 8.55 4.86
N LEU A 85 -4.24 8.26 4.60
CA LEU A 85 -3.37 9.13 3.82
C LEU A 85 -3.79 9.17 2.35
N CYS A 86 -4.21 8.05 1.76
CA CYS A 86 -4.68 7.97 0.39
C CYS A 86 -6.03 8.68 0.20
N ASP A 87 -6.97 8.49 1.12
CA ASP A 87 -8.30 9.11 1.11
C ASP A 87 -8.24 10.64 1.18
N ARG A 88 -7.26 11.19 1.92
CA ARG A 88 -7.02 12.64 1.97
C ARG A 88 -6.56 13.21 0.63
N GLY A 89 -6.04 12.36 -0.26
CA GLY A 89 -5.42 12.76 -1.52
C GLY A 89 -4.08 13.47 -1.33
N ILE A 90 -3.52 13.96 -2.44
CA ILE A 90 -2.20 14.59 -2.50
C ILE A 90 -2.41 16.09 -2.74
N SER A 91 -2.23 16.90 -1.70
CA SER A 91 -2.32 18.37 -1.82
C SER A 91 -0.93 19.01 -1.98
N SER A 92 0.13 18.27 -1.65
CA SER A 92 1.51 18.73 -1.73
C SER A 92 2.46 17.58 -2.08
N VAL A 93 3.66 17.93 -2.55
CA VAL A 93 4.73 16.95 -2.80
C VAL A 93 5.11 16.18 -1.52
N ILE A 94 4.98 16.81 -0.35
CA ILE A 94 5.26 16.15 0.94
C ILE A 94 4.24 15.05 1.21
N ASP A 95 2.95 15.28 0.92
CA ASP A 95 1.91 14.25 1.10
C ASP A 95 2.20 13.00 0.26
N ALA A 96 2.64 13.19 -0.99
CA ALA A 96 3.06 12.11 -1.86
C ALA A 96 4.25 11.31 -1.28
N PHE A 97 5.24 12.01 -0.69
CA PHE A 97 6.37 11.34 -0.02
C PHE A 97 5.95 10.61 1.26
N ILE A 98 5.03 11.17 2.05
CA ILE A 98 4.51 10.51 3.25
C ILE A 98 3.78 9.21 2.86
N GLN A 99 2.90 9.25 1.87
CA GLN A 99 2.21 8.04 1.38
C GLN A 99 3.21 6.99 0.86
N LEU A 100 4.22 7.42 0.09
CA LEU A 100 5.24 6.53 -0.46
C LEU A 100 6.07 5.85 0.63
N GLU A 101 6.55 6.61 1.63
CA GLU A 101 7.32 6.03 2.74
C GLU A 101 6.45 5.12 3.63
N CYS A 102 5.15 5.42 3.78
CA CYS A 102 4.21 4.58 4.50
C CYS A 102 4.05 3.20 3.82
N VAL A 103 3.78 3.15 2.51
CA VAL A 103 3.69 1.87 1.78
C VAL A 103 5.03 1.13 1.73
N ASN A 104 6.17 1.85 1.76
CA ASN A 104 7.48 1.21 1.87
C ASN A 104 7.70 0.53 3.24
N CYS A 105 7.05 0.98 4.32
CA CYS A 105 7.04 0.26 5.60
C CYS A 105 6.29 -1.07 5.49
N VAL A 106 5.14 -1.08 4.81
CA VAL A 106 4.39 -2.31 4.49
C VAL A 106 5.27 -3.29 3.72
N LYS A 107 5.96 -2.80 2.68
CA LYS A 107 6.89 -3.60 1.89
C LYS A 107 8.05 -4.18 2.71
N ALA A 108 8.62 -3.40 3.62
CA ALA A 108 9.68 -3.88 4.51
C ALA A 108 9.21 -5.05 5.37
N ILE A 109 7.96 -5.01 5.88
CA ILE A 109 7.36 -6.11 6.65
C ILE A 109 7.10 -7.34 5.78
N MET A 110 6.49 -7.15 4.61
CA MET A 110 6.13 -8.23 3.69
C MET A 110 7.33 -8.91 3.02
N ASN A 111 8.51 -8.29 3.06
CA ASN A 111 9.78 -8.93 2.68
C ASN A 111 10.24 -10.01 3.68
N SER A 112 9.48 -10.28 4.74
CA SER A 112 9.68 -11.42 5.64
C SER A 112 8.57 -12.46 5.45
N SER A 113 8.90 -13.74 5.65
CA SER A 113 7.90 -14.81 5.61
C SER A 113 6.79 -14.60 6.64
N ALA A 114 7.12 -14.05 7.82
CA ALA A 114 6.14 -13.70 8.84
C ALA A 114 5.14 -12.64 8.33
N GLY A 115 5.62 -11.57 7.69
CA GLY A 115 4.78 -10.48 7.18
C GLY A 115 3.86 -10.90 6.04
N ILE A 116 4.37 -11.68 5.07
CA ILE A 116 3.52 -12.16 3.95
C ILE A 116 2.48 -13.18 4.44
N ASN A 117 2.87 -14.11 5.33
CA ASN A 117 1.92 -15.04 5.96
C ASN A 117 0.87 -14.28 6.77
N TYR A 118 1.24 -13.19 7.43
CA TYR A 118 0.27 -12.38 8.16
C TYR A 118 -0.81 -11.80 7.23
N ILE A 119 -0.44 -11.19 6.10
CA ILE A 119 -1.42 -10.66 5.13
C ILE A 119 -2.36 -11.76 4.62
N ILE A 120 -1.81 -12.94 4.27
CA ILE A 120 -2.62 -14.06 3.76
C ILE A 120 -3.66 -14.52 4.80
N ASN A 121 -3.29 -14.50 6.08
CA ASN A 121 -4.17 -14.95 7.17
C ASN A 121 -5.12 -13.85 7.70
N HIS A 122 -4.97 -12.59 7.28
CA HIS A 122 -5.77 -11.47 7.77
C HIS A 122 -6.46 -10.74 6.60
N ARG A 123 -7.70 -11.14 6.29
CA ARG A 123 -8.49 -10.60 5.17
C ARG A 123 -8.71 -9.08 5.21
N GLU A 124 -8.78 -8.49 6.40
CA GLU A 124 -8.92 -7.03 6.51
C GLU A 124 -7.67 -6.30 6.01
N SER A 125 -6.49 -6.79 6.41
CA SER A 125 -5.21 -6.27 5.97
C SER A 125 -5.04 -6.36 4.45
N SER A 126 -5.46 -7.49 3.85
CA SER A 126 -5.41 -7.64 2.40
C SER A 126 -6.35 -6.69 1.65
N ARG A 127 -7.55 -6.45 2.19
CA ARG A 127 -8.50 -5.48 1.64
C ARG A 127 -7.93 -4.07 1.69
N MET A 128 -7.38 -3.63 2.82
CA MET A 128 -6.72 -2.33 2.93
C MET A 128 -5.56 -2.19 1.94
N LEU A 129 -4.76 -3.24 1.76
CA LEU A 129 -3.67 -3.24 0.78
C LEU A 129 -4.21 -3.05 -0.66
N VAL A 130 -5.27 -3.77 -1.05
CA VAL A 130 -5.87 -3.61 -2.38
C VAL A 130 -6.51 -2.23 -2.55
N LYS A 131 -7.17 -1.68 -1.53
CA LYS A 131 -7.74 -0.31 -1.60
C LYS A 131 -6.69 0.74 -1.88
N ALA A 132 -5.47 0.59 -1.35
CA ALA A 132 -4.35 1.50 -1.63
C ALA A 132 -3.96 1.56 -3.13
N PHE A 133 -4.46 0.64 -3.96
CA PHE A 133 -4.34 0.70 -5.42
C PHE A 133 -5.08 1.90 -6.03
N ASP A 134 -6.08 2.45 -5.35
CA ASP A 134 -6.81 3.67 -5.75
C ASP A 134 -6.06 4.98 -5.40
N SER A 135 -4.86 4.89 -4.81
CA SER A 135 -4.05 6.06 -4.42
C SER A 135 -3.80 7.03 -5.59
N GLY A 136 -3.88 8.34 -5.35
CA GLY A 136 -3.48 9.36 -6.35
C GLY A 136 -1.99 9.34 -6.74
N SER A 137 -1.15 8.54 -6.08
CA SER A 137 0.29 8.43 -6.37
C SER A 137 0.62 7.17 -7.17
N VAL A 138 1.06 7.35 -8.43
CA VAL A 138 1.57 6.24 -9.27
C VAL A 138 2.69 5.46 -8.59
N MET A 139 3.52 6.12 -7.77
CA MET A 139 4.59 5.45 -7.03
C MET A 139 4.04 4.52 -5.94
N VAL A 140 2.95 4.92 -5.26
CA VAL A 140 2.27 4.08 -4.27
C VAL A 140 1.58 2.92 -4.98
N LYS A 141 0.83 3.18 -6.05
CA LYS A 141 0.19 2.13 -6.85
C LYS A 141 1.20 1.07 -7.29
N LYS A 142 2.38 1.49 -7.78
CA LYS A 142 3.47 0.59 -8.14
C LYS A 142 3.90 -0.32 -7.00
N GLN A 143 4.04 0.20 -5.78
CA GLN A 143 4.39 -0.62 -4.61
C GLN A 143 3.27 -1.60 -4.27
N VAL A 144 2.00 -1.17 -4.30
CA VAL A 144 0.84 -2.05 -4.06
C VAL A 144 0.79 -3.19 -5.07
N VAL A 145 0.95 -2.89 -6.36
CA VAL A 145 0.97 -3.88 -7.45
C VAL A 145 2.09 -4.91 -7.27
N GLU A 146 3.30 -4.46 -6.89
CA GLU A 146 4.42 -5.36 -6.59
C GLU A 146 4.12 -6.27 -5.39
N LEU A 147 3.48 -5.75 -4.35
CA LEU A 147 3.09 -6.53 -3.16
C LEU A 147 2.00 -7.55 -3.48
N LEU A 148 0.96 -7.17 -4.22
CA LEU A 148 -0.08 -8.10 -4.67
C LEU A 148 0.50 -9.19 -5.58
N SER A 149 1.45 -8.84 -6.44
CA SER A 149 2.17 -9.81 -7.27
C SER A 149 2.88 -10.83 -6.39
N ALA A 150 3.64 -10.37 -5.38
CA ALA A 150 4.37 -11.23 -4.45
C ALA A 150 3.43 -12.17 -3.68
N VAL A 151 2.32 -11.66 -3.13
CA VAL A 151 1.32 -12.48 -2.42
C VAL A 151 0.71 -13.53 -3.35
N SER A 152 0.34 -13.14 -4.58
CA SER A 152 -0.33 -14.04 -5.52
C SER A 152 0.50 -15.25 -5.97
N VAL A 153 1.84 -15.15 -5.93
CA VAL A 153 2.74 -16.24 -6.32
C VAL A 153 3.38 -16.98 -5.14
N TYR A 154 3.12 -16.51 -3.92
CA TYR A 154 3.77 -17.06 -2.72
C TYR A 154 3.16 -18.41 -2.29
N SER A 155 1.83 -18.53 -2.34
CA SER A 155 1.09 -19.77 -2.09
C SER A 155 -0.29 -19.74 -2.73
N ASP A 156 -0.97 -20.89 -2.81
CA ASP A 156 -2.34 -21.00 -3.32
C ASP A 156 -3.31 -20.17 -2.47
N GLU A 157 -3.14 -20.14 -1.14
CA GLU A 157 -3.94 -19.31 -0.25
C GLU A 157 -3.69 -17.81 -0.50
N GLY A 158 -2.45 -17.43 -0.80
CA GLY A 158 -2.12 -16.06 -1.19
C GLY A 158 -2.75 -15.66 -2.51
N TYR A 159 -2.73 -16.56 -3.50
CA TYR A 159 -3.44 -16.38 -4.77
C TYR A 159 -4.94 -16.15 -4.56
N ASP A 160 -5.60 -17.04 -3.83
CA ASP A 160 -7.04 -16.95 -3.55
C ASP A 160 -7.38 -15.68 -2.77
N MET A 161 -6.54 -15.29 -1.81
CA MET A 161 -6.69 -14.05 -1.06
C MET A 161 -6.63 -12.82 -1.99
N VAL A 162 -5.71 -12.79 -2.96
CA VAL A 162 -5.60 -11.65 -3.90
C VAL A 162 -6.85 -11.56 -4.76
N LEU A 163 -7.34 -12.69 -5.27
CA LEU A 163 -8.57 -12.73 -6.05
C LEU A 163 -9.81 -12.30 -5.24
N ASP A 164 -9.92 -12.72 -3.98
CA ASP A 164 -11.01 -12.32 -3.06
C ASP A 164 -10.95 -10.82 -2.74
N SER A 165 -9.76 -10.28 -2.54
CA SER A 165 -9.56 -8.86 -2.25
C SER A 165 -9.85 -7.99 -3.47
N LEU A 166 -9.46 -8.42 -4.68
CA LEU A 166 -9.83 -7.76 -5.94
C LEU A 166 -11.34 -7.85 -6.23
N GLN A 167 -11.98 -8.96 -5.86
CA GLN A 167 -13.43 -9.10 -5.95
C GLN A 167 -14.14 -8.14 -4.97
N THR A 168 -13.63 -7.98 -3.76
CA THR A 168 -14.15 -7.00 -2.80
C THR A 168 -13.97 -5.57 -3.34
N PHE A 169 -12.79 -5.25 -3.89
CA PHE A 169 -12.52 -3.95 -4.52
C PHE A 169 -13.50 -3.66 -5.65
N LYS A 170 -13.79 -4.65 -6.50
CA LYS A 170 -14.81 -4.51 -7.55
C LYS A 170 -16.16 -4.10 -6.98
N GLU A 171 -16.62 -4.77 -5.92
CA GLU A 171 -17.92 -4.51 -5.32
C GLU A 171 -17.98 -3.12 -4.67
N GLU A 172 -16.91 -2.69 -4.00
CA GLU A 172 -16.83 -1.39 -3.34
C GLU A 172 -16.80 -0.23 -4.35
N TYR A 173 -16.02 -0.37 -5.43
CA TYR A 173 -15.85 0.65 -6.46
C TYR A 173 -16.82 0.50 -7.65
N GLN A 174 -17.75 -0.46 -7.58
CA GLN A 174 -18.75 -0.73 -8.61
C GLN A 174 -18.14 -1.01 -10.01
N GLU A 175 -17.00 -1.70 -10.02
CA GLU A 175 -16.31 -2.09 -11.24
C GLU A 175 -17.04 -3.21 -11.98
N LYS A 176 -16.85 -3.25 -13.31
CA LYS A 176 -17.48 -4.30 -14.15
C LYS A 176 -16.92 -5.69 -13.86
N SER A 177 -15.61 -5.80 -13.62
CA SER A 177 -14.88 -7.01 -13.27
C SER A 177 -13.84 -6.68 -12.21
N ARG A 178 -13.43 -7.69 -11.44
CA ARG A 178 -12.31 -7.61 -10.48
C ARG A 178 -10.96 -7.25 -11.12
N PHE A 179 -10.86 -7.34 -12.45
CA PHE A 179 -9.66 -6.98 -13.19
C PHE A 179 -9.79 -5.68 -13.99
N SER A 180 -10.95 -4.99 -13.95
CA SER A 180 -11.17 -3.73 -14.68
C SER A 180 -10.09 -2.71 -14.37
N ALA A 181 -9.93 -2.36 -13.09
CA ALA A 181 -8.98 -1.35 -12.64
C ALA A 181 -7.54 -1.69 -13.06
N ILE A 182 -7.13 -2.97 -13.03
CA ILE A 182 -5.79 -3.39 -13.44
C ILE A 182 -5.56 -3.14 -14.95
N VAL A 183 -6.55 -3.45 -15.79
CA VAL A 183 -6.44 -3.23 -17.25
C VAL A 183 -6.48 -1.75 -17.60
N ASP A 184 -7.31 -0.97 -16.90
CA ASP A 184 -7.40 0.47 -17.09
C ASP A 184 -6.10 1.17 -16.67
N GLU A 185 -5.53 0.79 -15.52
CA GLU A 185 -4.21 1.28 -15.09
C GLU A 185 -3.10 0.96 -16.10
N LEU A 186 -3.08 -0.26 -16.68
CA LEU A 186 -2.10 -0.58 -17.73
C LEU A 186 -2.31 0.29 -18.99
N ARG A 187 -3.56 0.59 -19.33
CA ARG A 187 -3.92 1.39 -20.51
C ARG A 187 -3.51 2.86 -20.36
N GLU A 188 -3.68 3.41 -19.16
CA GLU A 188 -3.46 4.83 -18.86
C GLU A 188 -2.06 5.14 -18.33
N ALA A 189 -1.31 4.13 -17.88
CA ALA A 189 0.01 4.33 -17.33
C ALA A 189 0.99 4.97 -18.34
N GLU A 190 1.47 6.17 -18.01
CA GLU A 190 2.50 6.88 -18.78
C GLU A 190 3.92 6.50 -18.34
N VAL A 191 4.07 6.03 -17.10
CA VAL A 191 5.37 5.69 -16.50
C VAL A 191 5.72 4.23 -16.83
N ILE A 192 6.77 4.02 -17.62
CA ILE A 192 7.21 2.69 -18.08
C ILE A 192 7.43 1.71 -16.92
N SER A 193 8.08 2.16 -15.84
CA SER A 193 8.35 1.28 -14.69
C SER A 193 7.08 0.85 -13.96
N TYR A 194 5.99 1.62 -14.05
CA TYR A 194 4.68 1.26 -13.54
C TYR A 194 3.95 0.32 -14.50
N GLN A 195 3.98 0.59 -15.81
CA GLN A 195 3.44 -0.33 -16.84
C GLN A 195 4.02 -1.74 -16.69
N VAL A 196 5.33 -1.85 -16.49
CA VAL A 196 6.01 -3.14 -16.26
C VAL A 196 5.50 -3.83 -14.99
N ALA A 197 5.27 -3.09 -13.91
CA ALA A 197 4.75 -3.65 -12.67
C ALA A 197 3.31 -4.17 -12.84
N VAL A 198 2.42 -3.39 -13.49
CA VAL A 198 1.02 -3.80 -13.74
C VAL A 198 0.97 -5.03 -14.64
N LEU A 199 1.78 -5.06 -15.71
CA LEU A 199 1.88 -6.23 -16.58
C LEU A 199 2.46 -7.45 -15.83
N ALA A 200 3.41 -7.25 -14.92
CA ALA A 200 3.92 -8.32 -14.07
C ALA A 200 2.82 -8.89 -13.17
N LEU A 201 1.96 -8.07 -12.57
CA LEU A 201 0.82 -8.54 -11.77
C LEU A 201 -0.16 -9.37 -12.61
N ILE A 202 -0.50 -8.93 -13.82
CA ILE A 202 -1.35 -9.71 -14.74
C ILE A 202 -0.73 -11.08 -15.01
N ASN A 203 0.58 -11.11 -15.29
CA ASN A 203 1.29 -12.37 -15.53
C ASN A 203 1.30 -13.27 -14.28
N CYS A 204 1.54 -12.72 -13.10
CA CYS A 204 1.47 -13.44 -11.82
C CYS A 204 0.09 -14.06 -11.63
N LEU A 205 -1.00 -13.30 -11.83
CA LEU A 205 -2.37 -13.78 -11.66
C LEU A 205 -2.76 -14.89 -12.65
N ILE A 206 -2.23 -14.87 -13.87
CA ILE A 206 -2.46 -15.92 -14.87
C ILE A 206 -1.62 -17.16 -14.55
N ILE A 207 -0.35 -16.99 -14.19
CA ILE A 207 0.59 -18.10 -13.97
C ILE A 207 0.28 -18.84 -12.67
N ALA A 208 -0.10 -18.13 -11.62
CA ALA A 208 -0.40 -18.70 -10.31
C ALA A 208 -1.74 -19.45 -10.23
N ALA A 209 -2.59 -19.38 -11.27
CA ALA A 209 -3.78 -20.21 -11.35
C ALA A 209 -3.41 -21.71 -11.27
N ALA A 210 -4.13 -22.44 -10.42
CA ALA A 210 -3.79 -23.80 -9.96
C ALA A 210 -3.80 -24.83 -11.10
N ASP A 211 -4.75 -24.70 -12.02
CA ASP A 211 -4.90 -25.60 -13.15
C ASP A 211 -5.05 -24.87 -14.49
N PHE A 212 -5.03 -25.67 -15.56
CA PHE A 212 -5.09 -25.19 -16.93
C PHE A 212 -6.40 -24.47 -17.25
N ASP A 213 -7.53 -24.96 -16.73
CA ASP A 213 -8.85 -24.42 -17.01
C ASP A 213 -9.03 -23.08 -16.29
N GLN A 214 -8.64 -22.99 -15.03
CA GLN A 214 -8.62 -21.74 -14.27
C GLN A 214 -7.71 -20.70 -14.93
N ARG A 215 -6.53 -21.12 -15.42
CA ARG A 215 -5.62 -20.24 -16.17
C ARG A 215 -6.26 -19.67 -17.44
N ILE A 216 -6.99 -20.50 -18.19
CA ILE A 216 -7.74 -20.05 -19.36
C ILE A 216 -8.83 -19.06 -18.95
N MET A 217 -9.58 -19.36 -17.89
CA MET A 217 -10.64 -18.48 -17.39
C MET A 217 -10.12 -17.09 -17.01
N ILE A 218 -9.06 -17.02 -16.20
CA ILE A 218 -8.43 -15.75 -15.78
C ILE A 218 -7.93 -14.97 -16.99
N ARG A 219 -7.24 -15.64 -17.92
CA ARG A 219 -6.76 -15.00 -19.15
C ARG A 219 -7.91 -14.45 -19.98
N ASN A 220 -8.98 -15.23 -20.16
CA ASN A 220 -10.15 -14.80 -20.93
C ASN A 220 -10.88 -13.64 -20.27
N GLU A 221 -10.91 -13.57 -18.93
CA GLU A 221 -11.43 -12.42 -18.20
C GLU A 221 -10.65 -11.14 -18.56
N PHE A 222 -9.32 -11.17 -18.51
CA PHE A 222 -8.48 -10.05 -18.98
C PHE A 222 -8.67 -9.71 -20.46
N ILE A 223 -8.76 -10.71 -21.34
CA ILE A 223 -9.01 -10.50 -22.78
C ILE A 223 -10.36 -9.79 -22.99
N SER A 224 -11.40 -10.17 -22.24
CA SER A 224 -12.73 -9.56 -22.33
C SER A 224 -12.75 -8.08 -21.94
N LEU A 225 -11.76 -7.63 -21.16
CA LEU A 225 -11.55 -6.23 -20.78
C LEU A 225 -10.69 -5.45 -21.80
N GLY A 226 -10.30 -6.07 -22.91
CA GLY A 226 -9.52 -5.42 -23.97
C GLY A 226 -8.00 -5.46 -23.76
N LEU A 227 -7.48 -6.38 -22.93
CA LEU A 227 -6.03 -6.48 -22.68
C LEU A 227 -5.21 -6.61 -23.98
N LEU A 228 -5.68 -7.36 -24.98
CA LEU A 228 -4.95 -7.56 -26.24
C LEU A 228 -4.72 -6.25 -27.02
N ASP A 229 -5.68 -5.34 -26.97
CA ASP A 229 -5.56 -4.03 -27.61
C ASP A 229 -4.54 -3.15 -26.90
N VAL A 230 -4.51 -3.22 -25.56
CA VAL A 230 -3.51 -2.51 -24.73
C VAL A 230 -2.12 -3.04 -25.03
N LEU A 231 -1.91 -4.37 -25.03
CA LEU A 231 -0.62 -4.99 -25.32
C LEU A 231 -0.10 -4.67 -26.72
N THR A 232 -0.99 -4.52 -27.70
CA THR A 232 -0.60 -4.16 -29.08
C THR A 232 0.00 -2.75 -29.14
N LYS A 233 -0.45 -1.83 -28.29
CA LYS A 233 0.10 -0.47 -28.21
C LYS A 233 1.43 -0.38 -27.46
N LEU A 234 1.77 -1.41 -26.68
CA LEU A 234 3.03 -1.49 -25.91
C LEU A 234 4.18 -2.15 -26.69
N ARG A 235 3.91 -2.68 -27.89
CA ARG A 235 4.89 -3.35 -28.76
C ARG A 235 5.77 -2.37 -29.52
#